data_AF-A0A0L1JAU2-F1
#
_entry.id   AF-A0A0L1JAU2-F1
#
_cell.length_a   1.000
_cell.length_b   1.000
_cell.length_c   1.000
_cell.angle_alpha   90.00
_cell.angle_beta   90.00
_cell.angle_gamma   90.00
#
_symmetry.space_group_name_H-M   'P 1'
#
loop_
_entity.id
_entity.type
_entity.pdbx_description
1 polymer ?
#
loop_
_entity_poly.entity_id
_entity_poly.type
_entity_poly.pdbx_seq_one_letter_code
_entity_poly.pdbx_strand_id
1 'polypeptide(L)'
;MYRTLILLLATYLVALATSQTLTPGNTLANPDTGAVLPRPGFQILPRKAPPKNPPPKSPLQQECKDVKVKTGPLVSKGSLEQQLLTASCRIPGSQKTQYSELSLDRCLGWHKNSDGGGRFVAMKHGGGLSKAGGECSTCRYLNSNPNLLCYCAKVRQDEMTYMNPATATWTGAVMYNLFEVLQGGKFLIEINEKGVLSCHGIAGESK
;
A
#
# COMPACT_ATOMS: atom_id res chain seq x y z
N MET A 1 42.10 -31.54 24.17
CA MET A 1 40.76 -31.42 24.79
C MET A 1 39.73 -30.76 23.86
N TYR A 2 39.59 -31.22 22.61
CA TYR A 2 38.60 -30.69 21.66
C TYR A 2 37.86 -31.79 20.86
N ARG A 3 38.17 -33.07 21.13
CA ARG A 3 37.50 -34.22 20.49
C ARG A 3 36.29 -34.73 21.28
N THR A 4 36.26 -34.47 22.59
CA THR A 4 35.16 -34.89 23.48
C THR A 4 33.95 -33.95 23.44
N LEU A 5 34.12 -32.68 23.01
CA LEU A 5 32.99 -31.74 22.89
C LEU A 5 32.13 -31.98 21.63
N ILE A 6 32.73 -32.53 20.57
CA ILE A 6 32.04 -32.75 19.28
C ILE A 6 31.07 -33.95 19.38
N LEU A 7 31.36 -34.92 20.23
CA LEU A 7 30.51 -36.11 20.44
C LEU A 7 29.23 -35.83 21.25
N LEU A 8 29.19 -34.75 22.04
CA LEU A 8 28.02 -34.40 22.86
C LEU A 8 26.99 -33.54 22.12
N LEU A 9 27.37 -32.84 21.04
CA LEU A 9 26.44 -32.04 20.23
C LEU A 9 25.72 -32.86 19.16
N ALA A 10 26.27 -33.99 18.74
CA ALA A 10 25.65 -34.87 17.75
C ALA A 10 24.46 -35.68 18.31
N THR A 11 24.36 -35.87 19.63
CA THR A 11 23.26 -36.61 20.25
C THR A 11 22.02 -35.76 20.50
N TYR A 12 22.11 -34.43 20.46
CA TYR A 12 20.96 -33.55 20.69
C TYR A 12 20.09 -33.32 19.44
N LEU A 13 20.60 -33.64 18.24
CA LEU A 13 19.88 -33.43 16.98
C LEU A 13 19.09 -34.64 16.47
N VAL A 14 19.14 -35.78 17.17
CA VAL A 14 18.40 -37.01 16.77
C VAL A 14 17.07 -37.15 17.52
N ALA A 15 16.74 -36.25 18.47
CA ALA A 15 15.54 -36.37 19.32
C ALA A 15 14.34 -35.47 18.93
N LEU A 16 14.40 -34.72 17.81
CA LEU A 16 13.27 -33.88 17.35
C LEU A 16 12.67 -34.33 16.01
N ALA A 17 13.10 -35.49 15.50
CA ALA A 17 12.59 -36.09 14.28
C ALA A 17 11.80 -37.39 14.55
N THR A 18 10.88 -37.39 15.52
CA THR A 18 9.89 -38.47 15.65
C THR A 18 8.60 -37.94 16.27
N SER A 19 7.64 -37.64 15.41
CA SER A 19 6.18 -37.59 15.60
C SER A 19 5.71 -36.57 14.55
N GLN A 20 5.23 -36.96 13.38
CA GLN A 20 3.95 -37.61 13.23
C GLN A 20 3.89 -38.28 11.86
N THR A 21 3.82 -39.61 11.86
CA THR A 21 3.22 -40.39 10.77
C THR A 21 2.01 -41.07 11.35
N LEU A 22 0.84 -40.81 10.79
CA LEU A 22 -0.26 -41.76 10.53
C LEU A 22 -1.34 -41.04 9.70
N THR A 23 -1.36 -41.37 8.40
CA THR A 23 -2.49 -41.29 7.46
C THR A 23 -3.59 -42.32 7.85
N PRO A 24 -4.64 -42.55 7.05
CA PRO A 24 -5.66 -41.69 6.43
C PRO A 24 -7.10 -42.19 6.77
N GLY A 25 -8.17 -41.43 6.49
CA GLY A 25 -9.52 -42.00 6.58
C GLY A 25 -10.72 -41.05 6.38
N ASN A 26 -11.30 -41.13 5.19
CA ASN A 26 -12.74 -41.12 4.86
C ASN A 26 -13.59 -39.85 5.03
N THR A 27 -13.93 -39.28 3.87
CA THR A 27 -15.29 -39.19 3.29
C THR A 27 -16.50 -38.87 4.19
N LEU A 28 -17.17 -37.76 3.82
CA LEU A 28 -18.57 -37.35 4.03
C LEU A 28 -19.37 -38.03 5.18
N ALA A 29 -19.81 -37.20 6.12
CA ALA A 29 -21.24 -37.07 6.46
C ALA A 29 -21.44 -35.82 7.33
N ASN A 30 -22.38 -34.96 6.93
CA ASN A 30 -22.98 -33.99 7.82
C ASN A 30 -23.72 -34.75 8.94
N PRO A 31 -23.71 -34.24 10.19
CA PRO A 31 -25.00 -33.93 10.76
C PRO A 31 -25.01 -32.56 11.45
N ASP A 32 -26.09 -31.84 11.18
CA ASP A 32 -26.58 -30.74 12.00
C ASP A 32 -26.72 -31.12 13.48
N THR A 33 -26.74 -30.06 14.29
CA THR A 33 -27.20 -29.97 15.69
C THR A 33 -26.32 -30.57 16.79
N GLY A 34 -25.56 -29.69 17.45
CA GLY A 34 -25.01 -29.94 18.77
C GLY A 34 -24.41 -28.66 19.35
N ALA A 35 -25.14 -28.01 20.24
CA ALA A 35 -24.74 -26.78 20.92
C ALA A 35 -23.36 -26.94 21.59
N VAL A 36 -22.35 -26.22 21.07
CA VAL A 36 -21.07 -26.06 21.75
C VAL A 36 -21.22 -24.92 22.74
N LEU A 37 -21.30 -25.25 24.03
CA LEU A 37 -21.22 -24.29 25.13
C LEU A 37 -19.89 -23.52 25.03
N PRO A 38 -19.89 -22.18 25.05
CA PRO A 38 -18.65 -21.41 24.98
C PRO A 38 -17.88 -21.52 26.30
N ARG A 39 -16.57 -21.80 26.19
CA ARG A 39 -15.59 -21.73 27.29
C ARG A 39 -15.68 -20.36 27.99
N PRO A 40 -15.67 -20.29 29.33
CA PRO A 40 -15.66 -19.01 30.03
C PRO A 40 -14.27 -18.39 29.88
N GLY A 41 -14.19 -17.25 29.19
CA GLY A 41 -12.94 -16.46 29.14
C GLY A 41 -12.71 -15.64 27.88
N PHE A 42 -13.37 -15.94 26.76
CA PHE A 42 -13.30 -15.08 25.57
C PHE A 42 -14.50 -14.13 25.57
N GLN A 43 -14.32 -12.92 26.12
CA GLN A 43 -15.19 -11.81 25.76
C GLN A 43 -14.93 -11.50 24.27
N ILE A 44 -15.79 -12.05 23.41
CA ILE A 44 -15.89 -11.57 22.03
C ILE A 44 -16.37 -10.13 22.16
N LEU A 45 -15.45 -9.17 22.00
CA LEU A 45 -15.82 -7.77 21.88
C LEU A 45 -16.93 -7.68 20.83
N PRO A 46 -18.08 -7.05 21.14
CA PRO A 46 -19.17 -6.95 20.18
C PRO A 46 -18.61 -6.33 18.91
N ARG A 47 -18.76 -7.05 17.79
CA ARG A 47 -18.36 -6.61 16.46
C ARG A 47 -18.96 -5.22 16.26
N LYS A 48 -18.11 -4.18 16.27
CA LYS A 48 -18.53 -2.79 16.20
C LYS A 48 -19.47 -2.66 15.01
N ALA A 49 -20.72 -2.24 15.25
CA ALA A 49 -21.70 -2.10 14.19
C ALA A 49 -21.09 -1.24 13.07
N PRO A 50 -21.28 -1.62 11.79
CA PRO A 50 -20.83 -0.79 10.69
C PRO A 50 -21.34 0.64 10.90
N PRO A 51 -20.52 1.67 10.69
CA PRO A 51 -20.96 3.05 10.83
C PRO A 51 -22.23 3.27 10.00
N LYS A 52 -23.24 3.91 10.60
CA LYS A 52 -24.57 4.11 10.00
C LYS A 52 -24.53 4.76 8.61
N ASN A 53 -23.50 5.55 8.33
CA ASN A 53 -23.23 6.12 7.02
C ASN A 53 -21.81 5.72 6.58
N PRO A 54 -21.64 5.03 5.44
CA PRO A 54 -20.32 4.82 4.87
C PRO A 54 -19.69 6.18 4.53
N PRO A 55 -18.35 6.32 4.64
CA PRO A 55 -17.67 7.54 4.23
C PRO A 55 -17.99 7.86 2.76
N PRO A 56 -18.03 9.14 2.39
CA PRO A 56 -18.30 9.54 1.01
C PRO A 56 -17.26 8.90 0.08
N LYS A 57 -17.73 8.32 -1.03
CA LYS A 57 -16.84 7.80 -2.07
C LYS A 57 -16.04 8.96 -2.67
N SER A 58 -14.76 8.76 -2.98
CA SER A 58 -13.97 9.81 -3.62
C SER A 58 -14.44 10.06 -5.06
N PRO A 59 -14.21 11.25 -5.64
CA PRO A 59 -14.47 11.52 -7.05
C PRO A 59 -13.82 10.48 -7.98
N LEU A 60 -12.59 10.07 -7.65
CA LEU A 60 -11.86 9.02 -8.36
C LEU A 60 -12.59 7.67 -8.37
N GLN A 61 -13.34 7.34 -7.30
CA GLN A 61 -14.17 6.12 -7.25
C GLN A 61 -15.52 6.26 -7.94
N GLN A 62 -16.10 7.47 -7.94
CA GLN A 62 -17.46 7.69 -8.43
C GLN A 62 -17.48 7.89 -9.96
N GLU A 63 -16.55 8.68 -10.47
CA GLU A 63 -16.62 9.22 -11.82
C GLU A 63 -15.60 8.61 -12.79
N CYS A 64 -14.61 7.86 -12.29
CA CYS A 64 -13.54 7.30 -13.11
C CYS A 64 -13.57 5.77 -13.23
N LYS A 65 -13.10 5.30 -14.38
CA LYS A 65 -12.86 3.88 -14.69
C LYS A 65 -11.40 3.66 -15.10
N ASP A 66 -10.99 2.39 -15.10
CA ASP A 66 -9.66 1.95 -15.53
C ASP A 66 -8.50 2.65 -14.79
N VAL A 67 -8.73 2.95 -13.50
CA VAL A 67 -7.75 3.60 -12.63
C VAL A 67 -6.54 2.69 -12.45
N LYS A 68 -5.36 3.19 -12.82
CA LYS A 68 -4.09 2.46 -12.75
C LYS A 68 -2.92 3.42 -12.60
N VAL A 69 -1.80 2.91 -12.10
CA VAL A 69 -0.52 3.62 -12.15
C VAL A 69 0.32 3.04 -13.28
N LYS A 70 0.90 3.92 -14.09
CA LYS A 70 1.84 3.57 -15.14
C LYS A 70 3.14 4.35 -14.95
N THR A 71 4.21 3.74 -15.41
CA THR A 71 5.47 4.44 -15.66
C THR A 71 5.29 5.41 -16.83
N GLY A 72 5.60 6.68 -16.59
CA GLY A 72 5.62 7.76 -17.57
C GLY A 72 7.04 8.10 -18.04
N PRO A 73 7.18 9.10 -18.92
CA PRO A 73 8.47 9.50 -19.44
C PRO A 73 9.39 10.05 -18.33
N LEU A 74 10.69 10.02 -18.59
CA LEU A 74 11.69 10.70 -17.79
C LEU A 74 11.45 12.21 -17.83
N VAL A 75 11.51 12.88 -16.68
CA VAL A 75 11.36 14.34 -16.59
C VAL A 75 12.61 15.05 -17.09
N SER A 76 13.76 14.46 -16.79
CA SER A 76 15.09 14.93 -17.19
C SER A 76 16.09 13.78 -17.25
N LYS A 77 17.23 13.98 -17.92
CA LYS A 77 18.28 12.97 -18.03
C LYS A 77 18.80 12.60 -16.64
N GLY A 78 18.71 11.32 -16.26
CA GLY A 78 19.12 10.81 -14.95
C GLY A 78 18.08 10.96 -13.82
N SER A 79 16.88 11.47 -14.13
CA SER A 79 15.73 11.42 -13.21
C SER A 79 15.13 10.02 -13.14
N LEU A 80 14.29 9.76 -12.13
CA LEU A 80 13.43 8.58 -12.12
C LEU A 80 12.28 8.78 -13.12
N GLU A 81 11.80 7.68 -13.69
CA GLU A 81 10.60 7.68 -14.52
C GLU A 81 9.39 8.16 -13.70
N GLN A 82 8.56 9.01 -14.30
CA GLN A 82 7.37 9.49 -13.62
C GLN A 82 6.44 8.34 -13.27
N GLN A 83 5.75 8.44 -12.14
CA GLN A 83 4.66 7.52 -11.79
C GLN A 83 3.34 8.26 -12.03
N LEU A 84 2.65 7.89 -13.10
CA LEU A 84 1.42 8.54 -13.56
C LEU A 84 0.20 7.75 -13.11
N LEU A 85 -0.70 8.39 -12.38
CA LEU A 85 -2.06 7.91 -12.18
C LEU A 85 -2.85 8.20 -13.46
N THR A 86 -3.37 7.16 -14.08
CA THR A 86 -4.17 7.27 -15.31
C THR A 86 -5.57 6.75 -15.06
N ALA A 87 -6.57 7.43 -15.59
CA ALA A 87 -7.96 7.01 -15.51
C ALA A 87 -8.79 7.61 -16.66
N SER A 88 -9.92 6.99 -16.95
CA SER A 88 -10.94 7.53 -17.85
C SER A 88 -12.09 8.05 -16.99
N CYS A 89 -12.25 9.37 -16.89
CA CYS A 89 -13.19 10.01 -15.98
C CYS A 89 -14.36 10.65 -16.72
N ARG A 90 -15.55 10.60 -16.15
CA ARG A 90 -16.74 11.26 -16.68
C ARG A 90 -16.56 12.78 -16.64
N ILE A 91 -16.92 13.45 -17.72
CA ILE A 91 -16.99 14.91 -17.75
C ILE A 91 -18.24 15.34 -16.98
N PRO A 92 -18.14 16.17 -15.93
CA PRO A 92 -19.30 16.63 -15.18
C PRO A 92 -20.40 17.21 -16.08
N GLY A 93 -21.65 16.82 -15.82
CA GLY A 93 -22.80 17.24 -16.65
C GLY A 93 -22.90 16.58 -18.03
N SER A 94 -21.99 15.67 -18.38
CA SER A 94 -21.99 14.94 -19.65
C SER A 94 -22.14 13.43 -19.47
N GLN A 95 -22.39 12.70 -20.56
CA GLN A 95 -22.22 11.24 -20.62
C GLN A 95 -20.85 10.84 -21.22
N LYS A 96 -20.05 11.82 -21.64
CA LYS A 96 -18.72 11.60 -22.21
C LYS A 96 -17.70 11.32 -21.11
N THR A 97 -16.66 10.57 -21.47
CA THR A 97 -15.48 10.34 -20.64
C THR A 97 -14.26 10.99 -21.28
N GLN A 98 -13.32 11.39 -20.43
CA GLN A 98 -12.04 11.99 -20.78
C GLN A 98 -10.93 11.13 -20.18
N TYR A 99 -9.98 10.72 -21.02
CA TYR A 99 -8.75 10.10 -20.53
C TYR A 99 -7.88 11.17 -19.87
N SER A 100 -7.32 10.85 -18.71
CA SER A 100 -6.50 11.77 -17.94
C SER A 100 -5.31 11.06 -17.31
N GLU A 101 -4.19 11.77 -17.25
CA GLU A 101 -2.97 11.35 -16.58
C GLU A 101 -2.55 12.43 -15.58
N LEU A 102 -2.18 12.01 -14.37
CA LEU A 102 -1.72 12.87 -13.30
C LEU A 102 -0.46 12.30 -12.68
N SER A 103 0.63 13.08 -12.67
CA SER A 103 1.85 12.69 -11.96
C SER A 103 1.59 12.65 -10.46
N LEU A 104 1.81 11.48 -9.84
CA LEU A 104 1.67 11.29 -8.39
C LEU A 104 2.67 12.13 -7.59
N ASP A 105 3.82 12.43 -8.18
CA ASP A 105 4.85 13.31 -7.59
C ASP A 105 4.35 14.76 -7.41
N ARG A 106 3.30 15.15 -8.14
CA ARG A 106 2.62 16.44 -7.93
C ARG A 106 1.62 16.43 -6.77
N CYS A 107 1.32 15.26 -6.22
CA CYS A 107 0.33 15.09 -5.15
C CYS A 107 0.89 14.61 -3.84
N LEU A 108 2.00 13.90 -3.90
CA LEU A 108 2.59 13.28 -2.73
C LEU A 108 3.90 13.98 -2.45
N GLY A 109 4.07 14.43 -1.21
CA GLY A 109 5.35 14.81 -0.62
C GLY A 109 5.96 13.65 0.14
N TRP A 110 7.19 13.85 0.61
CA TRP A 110 7.89 12.88 1.46
C TRP A 110 8.12 13.47 2.84
N HIS A 111 7.61 12.82 3.87
CA HIS A 111 7.91 13.16 5.24
C HIS A 111 8.89 12.14 5.81
N LYS A 112 10.08 12.62 6.20
CA LYS A 112 11.05 11.82 6.93
C LYS A 112 10.65 11.74 8.39
N ASN A 113 10.50 10.52 8.89
CA ASN A 113 10.20 10.24 10.28
C ASN A 113 11.48 10.38 11.13
N SER A 114 11.32 10.61 12.43
CA SER A 114 12.44 10.70 13.39
C SER A 114 13.19 9.38 13.57
N ASP A 115 12.54 8.25 13.30
CA ASP A 115 13.11 6.90 13.39
C ASP A 115 13.94 6.50 12.15
N GLY A 116 14.18 7.46 11.24
CA GLY A 116 14.93 7.22 10.00
C GLY A 116 14.07 6.72 8.84
N GLY A 117 12.81 6.34 9.08
CA GLY A 117 11.88 5.98 8.02
C GLY A 117 11.33 7.18 7.27
N GLY A 118 10.44 6.90 6.33
CA GLY A 118 9.67 7.96 5.67
C GLY A 118 8.36 7.46 5.12
N ARG A 119 7.45 8.40 4.90
CA ARG A 119 6.09 8.13 4.44
C ARG A 119 5.63 9.21 3.48
N PHE A 120 4.65 8.85 2.65
CA PHE A 120 3.94 9.82 1.84
C PHE A 120 3.09 10.76 2.70
N VAL A 121 2.96 12.00 2.23
CA VAL A 121 2.04 13.00 2.76
C VAL A 121 1.35 13.71 1.60
N ALA A 122 0.08 14.08 1.77
CA ALA A 122 -0.62 14.90 0.78
C ALA A 122 0.03 16.29 0.68
N MET A 123 0.65 16.58 -0.45
CA MET A 123 1.32 17.86 -0.68
C MET A 123 1.26 18.24 -2.14
N LYS A 124 0.73 19.44 -2.42
CA LYS A 124 0.66 19.94 -3.78
C LYS A 124 2.08 20.25 -4.26
N HIS A 125 2.45 19.73 -5.43
CA HIS A 125 3.83 19.77 -5.94
C HIS A 125 4.85 19.15 -4.97
N GLY A 126 4.44 18.10 -4.25
CA GLY A 126 5.19 17.57 -3.11
C GLY A 126 6.55 16.93 -3.42
N GLY A 127 6.79 16.44 -4.63
CA GLY A 127 8.08 15.85 -5.02
C GLY A 127 8.45 14.59 -4.22
N GLY A 128 7.46 13.91 -3.64
CA GLY A 128 7.66 12.82 -2.69
C GLY A 128 8.17 11.52 -3.30
N LEU A 129 7.99 11.31 -4.61
CA LEU A 129 8.50 10.16 -5.34
C LEU A 129 9.88 10.44 -5.94
N SER A 130 10.26 11.72 -6.09
CA SER A 130 11.55 12.14 -6.61
C SER A 130 12.74 11.63 -5.79
N LYS A 131 13.96 11.72 -6.37
CA LYS A 131 15.23 11.44 -5.66
C LYS A 131 15.43 12.31 -4.42
N ALA A 132 14.96 13.56 -4.43
CA ALA A 132 15.03 14.45 -3.27
C ALA A 132 14.04 14.01 -2.18
N GLY A 133 12.87 13.50 -2.58
CA GLY A 133 11.85 12.89 -1.71
C GLY A 133 12.22 11.46 -1.29
N GLY A 134 11.29 10.52 -1.41
CA GLY A 134 11.44 9.13 -0.99
C GLY A 134 12.16 8.22 -1.97
N GLU A 135 12.49 8.72 -3.17
CA GLU A 135 13.07 7.95 -4.27
C GLU A 135 12.25 6.68 -4.55
N CYS A 136 11.01 6.91 -4.97
CA CYS A 136 10.00 5.86 -5.10
C CYS A 136 9.81 5.45 -6.56
N SER A 137 9.69 4.14 -6.79
CA SER A 137 9.43 3.55 -8.09
C SER A 137 8.43 2.39 -7.99
N THR A 138 8.08 1.82 -9.14
CA THR A 138 7.27 0.59 -9.23
C THR A 138 5.92 0.74 -8.51
N CYS A 139 5.29 1.89 -8.67
CA CYS A 139 4.02 2.19 -8.02
C CYS A 139 2.86 1.42 -8.69
N ARG A 140 1.89 0.99 -7.88
CA ARG A 140 0.72 0.23 -8.32
C ARG A 140 -0.54 0.73 -7.62
N TYR A 141 -1.61 0.82 -8.40
CA TYR A 141 -2.94 1.02 -7.86
C TYR A 141 -3.50 -0.32 -7.37
N LEU A 142 -4.12 -0.33 -6.19
CA LEU A 142 -4.71 -1.50 -5.57
C LEU A 142 -6.22 -1.30 -5.40
N ASN A 143 -6.99 -2.36 -5.58
CA ASN A 143 -8.43 -2.36 -5.30
C ASN A 143 -8.69 -2.65 -3.80
N SER A 144 -8.01 -1.91 -2.92
CA SER A 144 -8.04 -2.05 -1.46
C SER A 144 -7.96 -0.67 -0.78
N ASN A 145 -7.99 -0.63 0.55
CA ASN A 145 -7.57 0.54 1.31
C ASN A 145 -6.42 0.12 2.24
N PRO A 146 -5.20 0.69 2.10
CA PRO A 146 -4.75 1.70 1.13
C PRO A 146 -4.80 1.22 -0.34
N ASN A 147 -4.84 2.18 -1.28
CA ASN A 147 -5.06 1.94 -2.71
C ASN A 147 -3.85 2.31 -3.60
N LEU A 148 -2.74 2.77 -3.00
CA LEU A 148 -1.46 2.95 -3.65
C LEU A 148 -0.40 2.16 -2.88
N LEU A 149 0.44 1.45 -3.63
CA LEU A 149 1.68 0.84 -3.14
C LEU A 149 2.82 1.30 -4.04
N CYS A 150 3.90 1.79 -3.44
CA CYS A 150 5.16 2.11 -4.12
C CYS A 150 6.33 1.46 -3.39
N TYR A 151 7.46 1.28 -4.07
CA TYR A 151 8.72 0.87 -3.46
C TYR A 151 9.64 2.08 -3.35
N CYS A 152 10.05 2.44 -2.14
CA CYS A 152 10.80 3.66 -1.86
C CYS A 152 12.13 3.37 -1.17
N ALA A 153 13.19 4.12 -1.48
CA ALA A 153 14.52 3.89 -0.94
C ALA A 153 14.72 4.45 0.47
N LYS A 154 14.06 5.56 0.81
CA LYS A 154 14.30 6.30 2.08
C LYS A 154 13.45 5.81 3.26
N VAL A 155 13.27 4.50 3.35
CA VAL A 155 12.56 3.80 4.44
C VAL A 155 13.57 3.30 5.49
N ARG A 156 13.08 2.72 6.59
CA ARG A 156 13.98 2.13 7.60
C ARG A 156 14.67 0.89 7.03
N GLN A 157 15.83 0.57 7.57
CA GLN A 157 16.64 -0.55 7.07
C GLN A 157 15.96 -1.92 7.25
N ASP A 158 15.16 -2.08 8.31
CA ASP A 158 14.36 -3.28 8.57
C ASP A 158 13.10 -3.38 7.69
N GLU A 159 12.74 -2.30 6.99
CA GLU A 159 11.62 -2.26 6.03
C GLU A 159 12.08 -2.53 4.58
N MET A 160 13.39 -2.60 4.33
CA MET A 160 13.93 -2.86 3.01
C MET A 160 13.75 -4.34 2.63
N THR A 161 12.94 -4.60 1.61
CA THR A 161 12.58 -5.96 1.19
C THR A 161 12.90 -6.25 -0.28
N TYR A 162 13.20 -5.23 -1.06
CA TYR A 162 13.40 -5.36 -2.51
C TYR A 162 14.55 -4.48 -2.99
N MET A 163 15.48 -5.05 -3.74
CA MET A 163 16.51 -4.30 -4.46
C MET A 163 16.01 -3.97 -5.86
N ASN A 164 15.90 -2.68 -6.19
CA ASN A 164 15.59 -2.24 -7.54
C ASN A 164 16.80 -2.54 -8.46
N PRO A 165 16.69 -3.45 -9.44
CA PRO A 165 17.81 -3.84 -10.29
C PRO A 165 18.27 -2.71 -11.23
N ALA A 166 17.38 -1.78 -11.57
CA ALA A 166 17.72 -0.67 -12.48
C ALA A 166 18.60 0.39 -11.80
N THR A 167 18.47 0.56 -10.48
CA THR A 167 19.18 1.59 -9.72
C THR A 167 20.12 1.03 -8.66
N ALA A 168 20.18 -0.31 -8.51
CA ALA A 168 20.91 -0.99 -7.43
C ALA A 168 20.59 -0.45 -6.02
N THR A 169 19.34 -0.01 -5.82
CA THR A 169 18.90 0.65 -4.58
C THR A 169 17.99 -0.27 -3.79
N TRP A 170 18.25 -0.44 -2.50
CA TRP A 170 17.35 -1.15 -1.59
C TRP A 170 16.13 -0.30 -1.27
N THR A 171 14.95 -0.90 -1.32
CA THR A 171 13.67 -0.23 -1.16
C THR A 171 12.74 -1.05 -0.28
N GLY A 172 11.81 -0.37 0.37
CA GLY A 172 10.69 -0.96 1.10
C GLY A 172 9.34 -0.52 0.57
N ALA A 173 8.32 -1.30 0.88
CA ALA A 173 6.95 -1.03 0.49
C ALA A 173 6.37 0.14 1.30
N VAL A 174 5.89 1.16 0.60
CA VAL A 174 5.19 2.31 1.19
C VAL A 174 3.81 2.40 0.58
N MET A 175 2.79 2.38 1.44
CA MET A 175 1.39 2.43 1.02
C MET A 175 0.78 3.80 1.32
N TYR A 176 -0.20 4.19 0.52
CA TYR A 176 -0.93 5.44 0.70
C TYR A 176 -2.37 5.33 0.20
N ASN A 177 -3.27 6.16 0.73
CA ASN A 177 -4.66 6.21 0.30
C ASN A 177 -4.92 7.46 -0.54
N LEU A 178 -5.01 7.30 -1.86
CA LEU A 178 -5.36 8.35 -2.82
C LEU A 178 -6.77 8.91 -2.65
N PHE A 179 -7.62 8.27 -1.83
CA PHE A 179 -8.95 8.77 -1.47
C PHE A 179 -8.94 9.60 -0.19
N GLU A 180 -7.76 9.99 0.30
CA GLU A 180 -7.64 10.82 1.50
C GLU A 180 -8.40 12.14 1.34
N VAL A 181 -9.21 12.45 2.36
CA VAL A 181 -9.89 13.73 2.50
C VAL A 181 -8.98 14.66 3.31
N LEU A 182 -8.61 15.77 2.70
CA LEU A 182 -7.76 16.80 3.28
C LEU A 182 -8.55 17.70 4.24
N GLN A 183 -7.82 18.49 5.02
CA GLN A 183 -8.42 19.57 5.81
C GLN A 183 -9.23 20.50 4.89
N GLY A 184 -10.48 20.77 5.27
CA GLY A 184 -11.44 21.50 4.44
C GLY A 184 -12.36 20.61 3.58
N GLY A 185 -12.29 19.29 3.72
CA GLY A 185 -13.26 18.35 3.14
C GLY A 185 -13.04 18.01 1.66
N LYS A 186 -11.94 18.48 1.06
CA LYS A 186 -11.56 18.18 -0.33
C LYS A 186 -10.78 16.88 -0.41
N PHE A 187 -10.94 16.14 -1.50
CA PHE A 187 -10.12 14.95 -1.75
C PHE A 187 -8.75 15.34 -2.32
N LEU A 188 -7.71 14.53 -2.06
CA LEU A 188 -6.39 14.74 -2.65
C LEU A 188 -6.44 14.81 -4.19
N ILE A 189 -7.27 13.96 -4.79
CA ILE A 189 -7.48 13.91 -6.23
C ILE A 189 -8.94 14.24 -6.52
N GLU A 190 -9.15 15.31 -7.28
CA GLU A 190 -10.45 15.73 -7.79
C GLU A 190 -10.48 15.62 -9.32
N ILE A 191 -11.66 15.87 -9.89
CA ILE A 191 -11.90 15.84 -11.33
C ILE A 191 -12.47 17.20 -11.69
N ASN A 192 -11.80 17.90 -12.59
CA ASN A 192 -12.25 19.22 -13.02
C ASN A 192 -13.44 19.13 -14.00
N GLU A 193 -13.97 20.28 -14.39
CA GLU A 193 -15.11 20.41 -15.32
C GLU A 193 -14.87 19.78 -16.70
N LYS A 194 -13.63 19.45 -17.05
CA LYS A 194 -13.25 18.79 -18.30
C LYS A 194 -13.05 17.27 -18.14
N GLY A 195 -13.34 16.70 -16.96
CA GLY A 195 -13.10 15.29 -16.69
C GLY A 195 -11.61 14.95 -16.51
N VAL A 196 -10.76 15.93 -16.18
CA VAL A 196 -9.32 15.75 -16.00
C VAL A 196 -8.98 15.68 -14.52
N LEU A 197 -8.15 14.71 -14.14
CA LEU A 197 -7.61 14.53 -12.79
C LEU A 197 -6.80 15.76 -12.39
N SER A 198 -7.14 16.34 -11.24
CA SER A 198 -6.42 17.45 -10.64
C SER A 198 -5.96 17.10 -9.24
N CYS A 199 -4.78 17.60 -8.91
CA CYS A 199 -4.24 17.45 -7.57
C CYS A 199 -4.64 18.62 -6.67
N HIS A 200 -5.29 18.30 -5.56
CA HIS A 200 -5.54 19.21 -4.47
C HIS A 200 -4.66 18.75 -3.31
N GLY A 201 -3.73 19.59 -2.87
CA GLY A 201 -2.85 19.25 -1.75
C GLY A 201 -2.71 20.46 -0.84
N ILE A 202 -2.27 20.21 0.40
CA ILE A 202 -1.82 21.28 1.29
C ILE A 202 -0.66 21.98 0.57
N ALA A 203 -0.70 23.31 0.48
CA ALA A 203 0.44 24.07 -0.02
C ALA A 203 1.61 23.75 0.89
N GLY A 204 2.64 23.07 0.36
CA GLY A 204 3.86 22.89 1.13
C GLY A 204 4.40 24.28 1.46
N GLU A 205 4.70 24.54 2.74
CA GLU A 205 5.54 25.69 3.06
C GLU A 205 6.85 25.49 2.31
N SER A 206 7.11 26.36 1.32
CA SER A 206 8.41 26.49 0.70
C SER A 206 9.40 26.86 1.81
N LYS A 207 10.15 25.89 2.30
CA LYS A 207 11.34 26.13 3.11
C LYS A 207 12.54 26.29 2.20
#